data_AF-A0A841EDQ2-F1
#
_entry.id   AF-A0A841EDQ2-F1
#
_cell.length_a   1.000
_cell.length_b   1.000
_cell.length_c   1.000
_cell.angle_alpha   90.00
_cell.angle_beta   90.00
_cell.angle_gamma   90.00
#
_symmetry.space_group_name_H-M   'P 1'
#
loop_
_entity.id
_entity.type
_entity.pdbx_description
1 polymer ?
#
loop_
_entity_poly.entity_id
_entity_poly.type
_entity_poly.pdbx_seq_one_letter_code
_entity_poly.pdbx_strand_id
1 'polypeptide(L)'
;MTTSRFAPEWRVIGLGAVVGAAGTAAVGLAAYGAVTVVGALTAGQTVGANIGLGIVAFALRLVATPLVCWWLLRRARVARPAVATGVAAACYLVLAPTAGWAGAALPGAAAAWAVLGGICGALGVYAAGRLAPRAPAPRV
;
A
#
# COMPACT_ATOMS: atom_id res chain seq x y z
N MET A 1 29.69 17.43 -8.91
CA MET A 1 28.31 17.29 -8.39
C MET A 1 28.35 16.43 -7.15
N THR A 2 27.99 17.00 -6.00
CA THR A 2 28.00 16.30 -4.71
C THR A 2 26.85 15.29 -4.68
N THR A 3 27.17 14.01 -4.84
CA THR A 3 26.21 12.91 -4.64
C THR A 3 25.93 12.76 -3.15
N SER A 4 25.15 13.71 -2.61
CA SER A 4 24.64 13.65 -1.26
C SER A 4 23.88 12.33 -1.07
N ARG A 5 24.15 11.63 0.04
CA ARG A 5 23.36 10.46 0.49
C ARG A 5 21.87 10.81 0.64
N PHE A 6 21.54 12.11 0.64
CA PHE A 6 20.21 12.65 0.75
C PHE A 6 19.57 13.05 -0.58
N ALA A 7 20.25 12.89 -1.71
CA ALA A 7 19.66 13.15 -3.01
C ALA A 7 18.54 12.13 -3.28
N PRO A 8 17.27 12.55 -3.36
CA PRO A 8 16.18 11.64 -3.65
C PRO A 8 16.27 11.14 -5.10
N GLU A 9 16.29 9.82 -5.30
CA GLU A 9 16.08 9.23 -6.61
C GLU A 9 14.60 9.29 -6.97
N TRP A 10 14.14 10.45 -7.46
CA TRP A 10 12.73 10.74 -7.73
C TRP A 10 12.04 9.68 -8.60
N ARG A 11 12.76 9.05 -9.53
CA ARG A 11 12.23 7.97 -10.37
C ARG A 11 11.82 6.75 -9.54
N VAL A 12 12.64 6.37 -8.55
CA VAL A 12 12.43 5.21 -7.69
C VAL A 12 11.34 5.52 -6.64
N ILE A 13 11.32 6.75 -6.12
CA ILE A 13 10.26 7.24 -5.23
C ILE A 13 8.91 7.26 -5.96
N GLY A 14 8.88 7.77 -7.19
CA GLY A 14 7.67 7.80 -8.04
C GLY A 14 7.16 6.39 -8.36
N LEU A 15 8.05 5.44 -8.64
CA LEU A 15 7.69 4.04 -8.77
C LEU A 15 7.06 3.48 -7.48
N GLY A 16 7.63 3.81 -6.32
CA GLY A 16 7.04 3.48 -5.02
C GLY A 16 5.63 4.02 -4.85
N ALA A 17 5.39 5.27 -5.29
CA ALA A 17 4.06 5.88 -5.27
C ALA A 17 3.08 5.14 -6.18
N VAL A 18 3.48 4.82 -7.40
CA VAL A 18 2.63 4.07 -8.35
C VAL A 18 2.29 2.69 -7.80
N VAL A 19 3.27 1.97 -7.26
CA VAL A 19 3.04 0.64 -6.67
C VAL A 19 2.12 0.72 -5.46
N GLY A 20 2.33 1.70 -4.58
CA GLY A 20 1.47 1.91 -3.41
C GLY A 20 0.02 2.24 -3.79
N ALA A 21 -0.18 3.16 -4.74
CA ALA A 21 -1.51 3.52 -5.21
C ALA A 21 -2.21 2.35 -5.92
N ALA A 22 -1.50 1.66 -6.82
CA ALA A 22 -2.04 0.53 -7.57
C ALA A 22 -2.37 -0.66 -6.66
N GLY A 23 -1.50 -0.99 -5.70
CA GLY A 23 -1.73 -2.07 -4.75
C GLY A 23 -2.95 -1.80 -3.86
N THR A 24 -3.06 -0.59 -3.31
CA THR A 24 -4.22 -0.19 -2.50
C THR A 24 -5.51 -0.16 -3.31
N ALA A 25 -5.49 0.34 -4.54
CA ALA A 25 -6.66 0.37 -5.42
C ALA A 25 -7.10 -1.04 -5.84
N ALA A 26 -6.19 -1.90 -6.26
CA ALA A 26 -6.50 -3.25 -6.74
C ALA A 26 -7.09 -4.13 -5.63
N VAL A 27 -6.43 -4.19 -4.46
CA VAL A 27 -6.95 -4.95 -3.31
C VAL A 27 -8.22 -4.29 -2.77
N GLY A 28 -8.29 -2.97 -2.84
CA GLY A 28 -9.47 -2.18 -2.55
C GLY A 28 -10.69 -2.65 -3.32
N LEU A 29 -10.58 -2.65 -4.66
CA LEU A 29 -11.63 -3.06 -5.59
C LEU A 29 -11.97 -4.55 -5.45
N ALA A 30 -10.98 -5.42 -5.30
CA ALA A 30 -11.21 -6.85 -5.13
C ALA A 30 -12.01 -7.17 -3.85
N ALA A 31 -11.61 -6.57 -2.72
CA ALA A 31 -12.34 -6.70 -1.46
C ALA A 31 -13.76 -6.14 -1.57
N TYR A 32 -13.94 -5.00 -2.26
CA TYR A 32 -15.26 -4.41 -2.49
C TYR A 32 -16.16 -5.31 -3.34
N GLY A 33 -15.64 -5.86 -4.44
CA GLY A 33 -16.38 -6.81 -5.28
C GLY A 33 -16.82 -8.03 -4.48
N ALA A 34 -15.90 -8.61 -3.69
CA ALA A 34 -16.21 -9.75 -2.83
C ALA A 34 -17.29 -9.42 -1.78
N VAL A 35 -17.16 -8.27 -1.10
CA VAL A 35 -18.14 -7.79 -0.09
C VAL A 35 -19.51 -7.58 -0.72
N THR A 36 -19.57 -6.99 -1.91
CA THR A 36 -20.83 -6.71 -2.61
C THR A 36 -21.53 -7.99 -3.03
N VAL A 37 -20.78 -8.96 -3.58
CA VAL A 37 -21.33 -10.27 -3.97
C VAL A 37 -21.81 -11.05 -2.75
N VAL A 38 -21.01 -11.14 -1.70
CA VAL A 38 -21.41 -11.89 -0.49
C VAL A 38 -22.57 -11.19 0.21
N GLY A 39 -22.56 -9.86 0.32
CA GLY A 39 -23.66 -9.09 0.89
C GLY A 39 -24.99 -9.27 0.13
N ALA A 40 -24.94 -9.36 -1.20
CA ALA A 40 -26.12 -9.67 -2.01
C ALA A 40 -26.67 -11.09 -1.74
N LEU A 41 -25.78 -12.05 -1.48
CA LEU A 41 -26.15 -13.45 -1.15
C LEU A 41 -26.65 -13.61 0.29
N THR A 42 -26.24 -12.74 1.21
CA THR A 42 -26.58 -12.81 2.65
C THR A 42 -27.54 -11.71 3.11
N ALA A 43 -28.20 -11.00 2.19
CA ALA A 43 -29.04 -9.83 2.49
C ALA A 43 -30.18 -10.08 3.50
N GLY A 44 -30.58 -11.35 3.70
CA GLY A 44 -31.57 -11.76 4.71
C GLY A 44 -31.00 -12.16 6.07
N GLN A 45 -29.67 -12.14 6.26
CA GLN A 45 -29.01 -12.57 7.50
C GLN A 45 -28.71 -11.38 8.42
N THR A 46 -28.84 -11.63 9.72
CA THR A 46 -28.80 -10.66 10.83
C THR A 46 -27.52 -9.81 10.87
N VAL A 47 -27.59 -8.67 11.57
CA VAL A 47 -26.54 -7.65 11.77
C VAL A 47 -25.13 -8.22 12.01
N GLY A 48 -25.00 -9.39 12.65
CA GLY A 48 -23.72 -10.06 12.90
C GLY A 48 -22.98 -10.53 11.64
N ALA A 49 -23.68 -10.98 10.59
CA ALA A 49 -23.07 -11.42 9.34
C ALA A 49 -22.38 -10.26 8.61
N ASN A 50 -22.99 -9.06 8.65
CA ASN A 50 -22.43 -7.85 8.04
C ASN A 50 -21.17 -7.35 8.77
N ILE A 51 -21.13 -7.49 10.11
CA ILE A 51 -19.94 -7.15 10.91
C ILE A 51 -18.79 -8.10 10.59
N GLY A 52 -19.05 -9.42 10.60
CA GLY A 52 -18.03 -10.42 10.29
C GLY A 52 -17.43 -10.23 8.89
N LEU A 53 -18.27 -9.93 7.91
CA LEU A 53 -17.87 -9.66 6.53
C LEU A 53 -17.00 -8.41 6.41
N GLY A 54 -17.32 -7.34 7.15
CA GLY A 54 -16.47 -6.15 7.26
C GLY A 54 -15.09 -6.44 7.86
N ILE A 55 -15.04 -7.24 8.93
CA ILE A 55 -13.79 -7.64 9.59
C ILE A 55 -12.91 -8.48 8.64
N VAL A 56 -13.50 -9.46 7.95
CA VAL A 56 -12.78 -10.30 6.99
C VAL A 56 -12.24 -9.48 5.83
N ALA A 57 -13.03 -8.57 5.27
CA ALA A 57 -12.57 -7.69 4.19
C ALA A 57 -11.43 -6.77 4.62
N PHE A 58 -11.48 -6.25 5.85
CA PHE A 58 -10.40 -5.45 6.43
C PHE A 58 -9.14 -6.28 6.66
N ALA A 59 -9.25 -7.47 7.26
CA ALA A 59 -8.13 -8.36 7.49
C ALA A 59 -7.46 -8.78 6.17
N LEU A 60 -8.26 -9.09 5.16
CA LEU A 60 -7.78 -9.41 3.82
C LEU A 60 -7.03 -8.24 3.19
N ARG A 61 -7.54 -7.00 3.32
CA ARG A 61 -6.84 -5.81 2.85
C ARG A 61 -5.51 -5.58 3.57
N LEU A 62 -5.46 -5.76 4.89
CA LEU A 62 -4.24 -5.59 5.68
C LEU A 62 -3.13 -6.58 5.30
N VAL A 63 -3.50 -7.79 4.86
CA VAL A 63 -2.52 -8.82 4.50
C VAL A 63 -2.20 -8.78 3.00
N ALA A 64 -3.21 -8.69 2.13
CA ALA A 64 -3.04 -8.77 0.69
C ALA A 64 -2.34 -7.52 0.12
N THR A 65 -2.66 -6.33 0.61
CA THR A 65 -2.08 -5.07 0.11
C THR A 65 -0.54 -5.05 0.24
N PRO A 66 0.05 -5.27 1.43
CA PRO A 66 1.51 -5.29 1.54
C PRO A 66 2.13 -6.43 0.73
N LEU A 67 1.49 -7.61 0.63
CA LEU A 67 2.02 -8.70 -0.19
C LEU A 67 2.07 -8.35 -1.69
N VAL A 68 1.00 -7.76 -2.22
CA VAL A 68 0.94 -7.29 -3.61
C VAL A 68 1.99 -6.21 -3.85
N CYS A 69 2.06 -5.20 -2.96
CA CYS A 69 3.06 -4.14 -3.05
C CYS A 69 4.49 -4.68 -3.00
N TRP A 70 4.78 -5.62 -2.09
CA TRP A 70 6.08 -6.28 -1.98
C TRP A 70 6.44 -7.02 -3.28
N TRP A 71 5.51 -7.79 -3.83
CA TRP A 71 5.71 -8.52 -5.07
C TRP A 71 5.97 -7.58 -6.25
N LEU A 72 5.20 -6.49 -6.36
CA LEU A 72 5.38 -5.46 -7.40
C LEU A 72 6.72 -4.75 -7.27
N LEU A 73 7.13 -4.35 -6.06
CA LEU A 73 8.44 -3.74 -5.81
C LEU A 73 9.58 -4.70 -6.14
N ARG A 74 9.42 -6.00 -5.84
CA ARG A 74 10.39 -7.04 -6.21
C ARG A 74 10.49 -7.18 -7.73
N ARG A 75 9.37 -7.19 -8.45
CA ARG A 75 9.33 -7.21 -9.92
C ARG A 75 10.00 -5.98 -10.53
N ALA A 76 9.83 -4.83 -9.91
CA ALA A 76 10.45 -3.58 -10.32
C ALA A 76 11.91 -3.42 -9.84
N ARG A 77 12.50 -4.48 -9.25
CA ARG A 77 13.90 -4.55 -8.78
C ARG A 77 14.29 -3.44 -7.79
N VAL A 78 13.33 -2.98 -6.98
CA VAL A 78 13.59 -2.00 -5.93
C VAL A 78 14.50 -2.63 -4.87
N ALA A 79 15.48 -1.86 -4.38
CA ALA A 79 16.36 -2.31 -3.32
C ALA A 79 15.55 -2.55 -2.02
N ARG A 80 15.75 -3.73 -1.41
CA ARG A 80 15.10 -4.12 -0.13
C ARG A 80 13.56 -3.94 -0.15
N PRO A 81 12.84 -4.64 -1.06
CA PRO A 81 11.40 -4.45 -1.23
C PRO A 81 10.60 -4.79 0.04
N ALA A 82 11.08 -5.73 0.86
CA ALA A 82 10.47 -6.07 2.14
C ALA A 82 10.51 -4.91 3.15
N VAL A 83 11.64 -4.21 3.24
CA VAL A 83 11.79 -3.03 4.12
C VAL A 83 10.91 -1.89 3.62
N ALA A 84 10.92 -1.64 2.30
CA ALA A 84 10.07 -0.61 1.70
C ALA A 84 8.59 -0.87 2.00
N THR A 85 8.15 -2.12 1.84
CA THR A 85 6.77 -2.53 2.13
C THR A 85 6.44 -2.40 3.61
N GLY A 86 7.33 -2.82 4.51
CA GLY A 86 7.11 -2.72 5.95
C GLY A 86 6.96 -1.27 6.43
N VAL A 87 7.83 -0.36 5.94
CA VAL A 87 7.72 1.07 6.24
C VAL A 87 6.44 1.65 5.64
N ALA A 88 6.12 1.33 4.38
CA ALA A 88 4.90 1.79 3.73
C ALA A 88 3.64 1.32 4.49
N ALA A 89 3.60 0.06 4.93
CA ALA A 89 2.49 -0.48 5.71
C ALA A 89 2.34 0.23 7.06
N ALA A 90 3.44 0.49 7.77
CA ALA A 90 3.41 1.26 9.01
C ALA A 90 2.90 2.70 8.78
N CYS A 91 3.41 3.39 7.77
CA CYS A 91 2.91 4.72 7.38
C CYS A 91 1.43 4.70 7.03
N TYR A 92 0.98 3.67 6.30
CA TYR A 92 -0.41 3.53 5.91
C TYR A 92 -1.31 3.33 7.13
N LEU A 93 -0.91 2.51 8.10
CA LEU A 93 -1.68 2.32 9.34
C LEU A 93 -1.80 3.59 10.18
N VAL A 94 -0.72 4.38 10.25
CA VAL A 94 -0.70 5.65 10.99
C VAL A 94 -1.57 6.72 10.31
N LEU A 95 -1.57 6.75 8.98
CA LEU A 95 -2.28 7.76 8.20
C LEU A 95 -3.69 7.34 7.79
N ALA A 96 -4.02 6.06 7.83
CA ALA A 96 -5.35 5.52 7.52
C ALA A 96 -6.50 6.27 8.23
N PRO A 97 -6.39 6.67 9.52
CA PRO A 97 -7.44 7.43 10.19
C PRO A 97 -7.72 8.81 9.56
N THR A 98 -6.74 9.44 8.89
CA THR A 98 -6.91 10.77 8.29
C THR A 98 -7.66 10.74 6.96
N ALA A 99 -7.68 9.59 6.28
CA ALA A 99 -8.51 9.36 5.09
C ALA A 99 -10.00 9.16 5.44
N GLY A 100 -10.34 9.15 6.74
CA GLY A 100 -11.69 9.02 7.25
C GLY A 100 -12.12 7.56 7.42
N TRP A 101 -12.97 7.33 8.43
CA TRP A 101 -13.63 6.06 8.69
C TRP A 101 -14.80 5.78 7.74
N ALA A 102 -15.08 6.73 6.83
CA ALA A 102 -16.11 6.57 5.82
C ALA A 102 -15.78 5.33 5.00
N GLY A 103 -16.71 4.38 4.98
CA GLY A 103 -16.52 3.10 4.31
C GLY A 103 -15.98 3.32 2.91
N ALA A 104 -15.05 2.47 2.47
CA ALA A 104 -14.42 2.51 1.16
C ALA A 104 -15.40 2.37 -0.04
N ALA A 105 -16.71 2.44 0.22
CA ALA A 105 -17.83 2.36 -0.70
C ALA A 105 -18.15 3.69 -1.41
N LEU A 106 -17.64 4.84 -0.93
CA LEU A 106 -17.82 6.11 -1.63
C LEU A 106 -16.70 6.29 -2.69
N PRO A 107 -17.01 6.65 -3.94
CA PRO A 107 -16.00 6.86 -5.00
C PRO A 107 -14.87 7.82 -4.59
N GLY A 108 -15.20 8.87 -3.83
CA GLY A 108 -14.22 9.81 -3.28
C GLY A 108 -13.28 9.18 -2.23
N ALA A 109 -13.76 8.19 -1.47
CA ALA A 109 -12.94 7.46 -0.51
C ALA A 109 -11.90 6.58 -1.23
N ALA A 110 -12.27 5.92 -2.33
CA ALA A 110 -11.33 5.10 -3.11
C ALA A 110 -10.13 5.91 -3.64
N ALA A 111 -10.39 7.13 -4.13
CA ALA A 111 -9.34 8.04 -4.57
C ALA A 111 -8.44 8.48 -3.39
N ALA A 112 -9.03 8.82 -2.24
CA ALA A 112 -8.27 9.18 -1.04
C ALA A 112 -7.37 8.03 -0.56
N TRP A 113 -7.89 6.80 -0.54
CA TRP A 113 -7.12 5.60 -0.17
C TRP A 113 -6.00 5.30 -1.17
N ALA A 114 -6.23 5.48 -2.47
CA ALA A 114 -5.19 5.29 -3.48
C ALA A 114 -4.07 6.35 -3.37
N VAL A 115 -4.43 7.62 -3.16
CA VAL A 115 -3.46 8.70 -2.91
C VAL A 115 -2.65 8.39 -1.66
N LEU A 116 -3.32 7.95 -0.58
CA LEU A 116 -2.64 7.57 0.65
C LEU A 116 -1.68 6.41 0.43
N GLY A 117 -2.12 5.36 -0.29
CA GLY A 117 -1.27 4.24 -0.70
C GLY A 117 -0.03 4.72 -1.45
N GLY A 118 -0.19 5.68 -2.37
CA GLY A 118 0.93 6.27 -3.10
C GLY A 118 1.90 7.04 -2.21
N ILE A 119 1.42 7.86 -1.29
CA ILE A 119 2.27 8.57 -0.32
C ILE A 119 3.08 7.57 0.51
N CYS A 120 2.41 6.54 1.05
CA CYS A 120 3.06 5.51 1.86
C CYS A 120 4.09 4.70 1.06
N GLY A 121 3.79 4.36 -0.20
CA GLY A 121 4.71 3.67 -1.09
C GLY A 121 5.95 4.50 -1.41
N ALA A 122 5.79 5.81 -1.66
CA ALA A 122 6.89 6.74 -1.86
C ALA A 122 7.82 6.81 -0.63
N LEU A 123 7.23 6.96 0.56
CA LEU A 123 7.97 7.00 1.83
C LEU A 123 8.72 5.70 2.11
N GLY A 124 8.07 4.56 1.88
CA GLY A 124 8.67 3.25 2.09
C GLY A 124 9.89 3.02 1.20
N VAL A 125 9.76 3.31 -0.09
CA VAL A 125 10.86 3.15 -1.04
C VAL A 125 12.01 4.13 -0.74
N TYR A 126 11.70 5.37 -0.40
CA TYR A 126 12.70 6.34 0.03
C TYR A 126 13.48 5.86 1.27
N ALA A 127 12.77 5.40 2.31
CA ALA A 127 13.39 4.89 3.54
C ALA A 127 14.24 3.64 3.27
N ALA A 128 13.78 2.72 2.42
CA ALA A 128 14.54 1.53 2.03
C ALA A 128 15.83 1.88 1.27
N GLY A 129 15.77 2.88 0.38
CA GLY A 129 16.95 3.40 -0.34
C GLY A 129 18.01 3.98 0.61
N ARG A 130 17.61 4.61 1.72
CA ARG A 130 18.55 5.11 2.75
C ARG A 130 19.32 4.02 3.48
N LEU A 131 18.73 2.82 3.55
CA LEU A 131 19.25 1.67 4.27
C LEU A 131 20.07 0.73 3.36
N ALA A 132 20.04 0.90 2.04
CA ALA A 132 20.81 0.07 1.11
C ALA A 132 22.34 0.31 1.28
N PRO A 133 23.17 -0.75 1.34
CA PRO A 133 24.63 -0.61 1.39
C PRO A 133 25.15 -0.05 0.06
N ARG A 134 26.17 0.84 0.12
CA ARG A 134 26.88 1.30 -1.08
C ARG A 134 27.61 0.11 -1.75
N ALA A 135 27.57 0.04 -3.07
CA ALA A 135 28.63 -0.68 -3.79
C ALA A 135 29.98 -0.03 -3.42
N PRO A 136 31.04 -0.82 -3.14
CA PRO A 136 32.36 -0.25 -2.94
C PRO A 136 32.72 0.60 -4.15
N ALA A 137 33.28 1.80 -3.93
CA ALA A 137 33.86 2.58 -5.01
C ALA A 137 34.89 1.69 -5.73
N PRO A 138 34.93 1.68 -7.08
CA PRO A 138 36.00 0.99 -7.78
C PRO A 138 37.32 1.55 -7.27
N ARG A 139 38.17 0.66 -6.75
CA ARG A 139 39.53 1.02 -6.37
C ARG A 139 40.24 1.39 -7.68
N VAL A 140 40.55 2.67 -7.84
CA VAL A 140 41.44 3.18 -8.90
C VAL A 140 42.87 2.89 -8.49
#